data_AF-A0A176FCM3-F1
#
_entry.id   AF-A0A176FCM3-F1
#
_cell.length_a   1.000
_cell.length_b   1.000
_cell.length_c   1.000
_cell.angle_alpha   90.00
_cell.angle_beta   90.00
_cell.angle_gamma   90.00
#
_symmetry.space_group_name_H-M   'P 1'
#
loop_
_entity.id
_entity.type
_entity.pdbx_description
1 polymer ?
#
loop_
_entity_poly.entity_id
_entity_poly.type
_entity_poly.pdbx_seq_one_letter_code
_entity_poly.pdbx_strand_id
1 'polypeptide(L)'
;MMLAGPVVAQEQVFDASVAEACLESVGVAGQFEECIGQAAERCMAESEGGQTTVGMSQCLQAEAQWWDTVLNATYGELLAFSKEMDAGNGEGVPSQAVALRDMQRAWIGYRDAKCGFERSQWGRGSGAGPAVAACLMQETAQQARVLKSALPE
;
A
#
# COMPACT_ATOMS: atom_id res chain seq x y z
N MET A 1 20.40 39.58 9.59
CA MET A 1 20.71 38.35 8.85
C MET A 1 19.94 37.21 9.50
N MET A 2 18.87 36.72 8.87
CA MET A 2 18.20 35.49 9.31
C MET A 2 18.98 34.32 8.73
N LEU A 3 19.55 33.48 9.58
CA LEU A 3 20.20 32.24 9.16
C LEU A 3 19.08 31.23 8.89
N ALA A 4 18.78 30.99 7.62
CA ALA A 4 18.01 29.83 7.20
C ALA A 4 18.87 28.59 7.48
N GLY A 5 18.61 27.91 8.61
CA GLY A 5 19.19 26.60 8.87
C GLY A 5 18.70 25.58 7.84
N PRO A 6 19.47 24.51 7.57
CA PRO A 6 19.01 23.44 6.71
C PRO A 6 17.74 22.84 7.31
N VAL A 7 16.71 22.69 6.49
CA VAL A 7 15.55 21.84 6.82
C VAL A 7 16.08 20.42 6.81
N VAL A 8 16.47 19.91 7.97
CA VAL A 8 16.73 18.48 8.14
C VAL A 8 15.36 17.81 8.04
N ALA A 9 15.09 17.12 6.94
CA ALA A 9 14.03 16.13 6.92
C ALA A 9 14.35 15.16 8.07
N GLN A 10 13.49 15.07 9.08
CA GLN A 10 13.69 14.17 10.21
C GLN A 10 13.94 12.77 9.65
N GLU A 11 15.10 12.20 9.98
CA GLU A 11 15.55 10.92 9.45
C GLU A 11 14.63 9.83 10.00
N GLN A 12 13.68 9.38 9.18
CA GLN A 12 12.69 8.41 9.62
C GLN A 12 13.27 7.00 9.58
N VAL A 13 13.05 6.26 10.66
CA VAL A 13 13.52 4.88 10.82
C VAL A 13 12.50 3.91 10.23
N PHE A 14 12.16 4.08 8.94
CA PHE A 14 11.30 3.12 8.25
C PHE A 14 12.09 1.87 7.85
N ASP A 15 11.59 0.70 8.27
CA ASP A 15 12.20 -0.60 8.00
C ASP A 15 11.13 -1.59 7.53
N ALA A 16 11.10 -1.83 6.21
CA ALA A 16 10.15 -2.75 5.59
C ALA A 16 10.32 -4.21 6.03
N SER A 17 11.50 -4.59 6.55
CA SER A 17 11.77 -5.97 6.96
C SER A 17 10.83 -6.45 8.08
N VAL A 18 10.24 -5.51 8.84
CA VAL A 18 9.19 -5.78 9.83
C VAL A 18 7.95 -6.37 9.16
N ALA A 19 7.46 -5.71 8.11
CA ALA A 19 6.28 -6.17 7.39
C ALA A 19 6.60 -7.47 6.62
N GLU A 20 7.78 -7.57 6.02
CA GLU A 20 8.25 -8.78 5.31
C GLU A 20 8.29 -10.00 6.24
N ALA A 21 8.92 -9.87 7.41
CA ALA A 21 8.99 -10.95 8.39
C ALA A 21 7.60 -11.39 8.89
N CYS A 22 6.67 -10.44 9.07
CA CYS A 22 5.30 -10.78 9.41
C CYS A 22 4.64 -11.59 8.28
N LEU A 23 4.76 -11.13 7.04
CA LEU A 23 4.18 -11.81 5.87
C LEU A 23 4.73 -13.23 5.68
N GLU A 24 6.03 -13.44 5.92
CA GLU A 24 6.64 -14.76 5.90
C GLU A 24 6.05 -15.69 6.97
N SER A 25 5.69 -15.15 8.14
CA SER A 25 5.15 -15.94 9.25
C SER A 25 3.69 -16.37 9.05
N VAL A 26 2.87 -15.55 8.39
CA VAL A 26 1.43 -15.79 8.24
C VAL A 26 1.05 -16.32 6.85
N GLY A 27 1.83 -16.01 5.82
CA GLY A 27 1.49 -16.29 4.43
C GLY A 27 0.28 -15.52 3.90
N VAL A 28 0.08 -15.53 2.58
CA VAL A 28 -0.97 -14.76 1.89
C VAL A 28 -2.39 -15.24 2.28
N ALA A 29 -2.55 -16.54 2.54
CA ALA A 29 -3.82 -17.15 2.94
C ALA A 29 -4.10 -17.08 4.45
N GLY A 30 -3.11 -16.72 5.27
CA GLY A 30 -3.25 -16.61 6.73
C GLY A 30 -3.69 -15.21 7.17
N GLN A 31 -3.15 -14.76 8.31
CA GLN A 31 -3.48 -13.49 8.97
C GLN A 31 -2.76 -12.30 8.32
N PHE A 32 -2.80 -12.18 6.99
CA PHE A 32 -2.09 -11.13 6.23
C PHE A 32 -2.42 -9.71 6.74
N GLU A 33 -3.68 -9.47 7.08
CA GLU A 33 -4.16 -8.18 7.56
C GLU A 33 -3.48 -7.71 8.84
N GLU A 34 -2.98 -8.62 9.68
CA GLU A 34 -2.25 -8.27 10.91
C GLU A 34 -0.87 -7.69 10.63
N CYS A 35 -0.31 -7.92 9.43
CA CYS A 35 1.00 -7.40 9.03
C CYS A 35 0.93 -5.95 8.51
N ILE A 36 -0.26 -5.51 8.10
CA ILE A 36 -0.46 -4.19 7.52
C ILE A 36 -0.32 -3.14 8.63
N GLY A 37 0.64 -2.23 8.48
CA GLY A 37 0.90 -1.13 9.42
C GLY A 37 2.02 -1.41 10.42
N GLN A 38 2.55 -2.64 10.53
CA GLN A 38 3.55 -2.96 11.56
C GLN A 38 4.87 -2.19 11.35
N ALA A 39 5.28 -1.98 10.10
CA ALA A 39 6.49 -1.21 9.79
C ALA A 39 6.27 0.29 10.10
N ALA A 40 5.10 0.83 9.78
CA ALA A 40 4.72 2.19 10.11
C ALA A 40 4.61 2.40 11.64
N GLU A 41 4.04 1.45 12.37
CA GLU A 41 3.96 1.47 13.84
C GLU A 41 5.35 1.51 14.48
N ARG A 42 6.26 0.65 14.04
CA ARG A 42 7.65 0.68 14.51
C ARG A 42 8.34 2.00 14.16
N CYS A 43 8.17 2.48 12.93
CA CYS A 43 8.69 3.79 12.50
C CYS A 43 8.18 4.92 13.41
N MET A 44 6.90 4.92 13.76
CA MET A 44 6.29 5.92 14.65
C MET A 44 6.80 5.83 16.09
N ALA A 45 7.14 4.64 16.57
CA ALA A 45 7.67 4.42 17.91
C ALA A 45 9.16 4.79 18.03
N GLU A 46 9.95 4.54 16.99
CA GLU A 46 11.41 4.70 17.02
C GLU A 46 11.90 6.06 16.48
N SER A 47 11.10 6.75 15.65
CA SER A 47 11.49 8.05 15.09
C SER A 47 11.24 9.21 16.07
N GLU A 48 12.18 10.16 16.13
CA GLU A 48 11.94 11.43 16.82
C GLU A 48 10.75 12.16 16.17
N GLY A 49 9.75 12.55 16.97
CA GLY A 49 8.53 13.17 16.45
C GLY A 49 7.59 12.21 15.73
N GLY A 50 7.82 10.89 15.76
CA GLY A 50 6.98 9.88 15.10
C GLY A 50 5.52 9.88 15.56
N GLN A 51 5.25 10.31 16.79
CA GLN A 51 3.89 10.45 17.35
C GLN A 51 3.21 11.79 17.04
N THR A 52 3.89 12.70 16.34
CA THR A 52 3.25 13.92 15.83
C THR A 52 2.40 13.58 14.61
N THR A 53 1.37 14.37 14.32
CA THR A 53 0.55 14.18 13.11
C THR A 53 1.39 14.09 11.82
N VAL A 54 2.47 14.88 11.74
CA VAL A 54 3.39 14.86 10.59
C VAL A 54 4.19 13.57 10.58
N GLY A 55 4.82 13.19 11.69
CA GLY A 55 5.58 11.95 11.80
C GLY A 55 4.75 10.70 11.51
N MET A 56 3.53 10.63 12.06
CA MET A 56 2.57 9.56 11.77
C MET A 56 2.26 9.48 10.28
N SER A 57 1.92 10.62 9.66
CA SER A 57 1.62 10.67 8.22
C SER A 57 2.78 10.17 7.39
N GLN A 58 4.00 10.54 7.75
CA GLN A 58 5.20 10.19 7.01
C GLN A 58 5.52 8.68 7.13
N CYS A 59 5.46 8.09 8.35
CA CYS A 59 5.66 6.65 8.53
C CYS A 59 4.61 5.81 7.79
N LEU A 60 3.32 6.22 7.86
CA LEU A 60 2.24 5.55 7.12
C LEU A 60 2.41 5.67 5.61
N GLN A 61 2.88 6.83 5.11
CA GLN A 61 3.18 7.02 3.68
C GLN A 61 4.37 6.17 3.24
N ALA A 62 5.40 6.00 4.08
CA ALA A 62 6.55 5.16 3.77
C ALA A 62 6.12 3.70 3.59
N GLU A 63 5.28 3.18 4.48
CA GLU A 63 4.75 1.83 4.32
C GLU A 63 3.79 1.73 3.12
N ALA A 64 2.95 2.73 2.87
CA ALA A 64 2.10 2.76 1.68
C ALA A 64 2.92 2.70 0.37
N GLN A 65 4.06 3.39 0.30
CA GLN A 65 4.97 3.35 -0.86
C GLN A 65 5.64 1.98 -1.03
N TRP A 66 6.01 1.34 0.09
CA TRP A 66 6.50 -0.03 0.04
C TRP A 66 5.41 -1.00 -0.46
N TRP A 67 4.18 -0.88 0.05
CA TRP A 67 3.04 -1.66 -0.45
C TRP A 67 2.75 -1.41 -1.93
N ASP A 68 2.91 -0.19 -2.42
CA ASP A 68 2.75 0.14 -3.84
C ASP A 68 3.84 -0.54 -4.70
N THR A 69 5.05 -0.64 -4.17
CA THR A 69 6.15 -1.40 -4.81
C THR A 69 5.79 -2.89 -4.91
N VAL A 70 5.30 -3.48 -3.81
CA VAL A 70 4.84 -4.88 -3.78
C VAL A 70 3.68 -5.09 -4.76
N LEU A 71 2.69 -4.20 -4.75
CA LEU A 71 1.51 -4.25 -5.62
C LEU A 71 1.90 -4.22 -7.10
N ASN A 72 2.76 -3.29 -7.50
CA ASN A 72 3.16 -3.15 -8.90
C ASN A 72 4.01 -4.33 -9.39
N ALA A 73 4.89 -4.87 -8.53
CA ALA A 73 5.64 -6.10 -8.85
C ALA A 73 4.69 -7.28 -9.08
N THR A 74 3.77 -7.53 -8.13
CA THR A 74 2.78 -8.61 -8.23
C THR A 74 1.83 -8.42 -9.43
N TYR A 75 1.42 -7.19 -9.73
CA TYR A 75 0.63 -6.89 -10.93
C TYR A 75 1.38 -7.26 -12.20
N GLY A 76 2.68 -6.95 -12.28
CA GLY A 76 3.52 -7.29 -13.44
C GLY A 76 3.61 -8.80 -13.67
N GLU A 77 3.84 -9.56 -12.61
CA GLU A 77 3.86 -11.03 -12.63
C GLU A 77 2.52 -11.60 -13.08
N LEU A 78 1.43 -11.18 -12.44
CA LEU A 78 0.09 -11.69 -12.76
C LEU A 78 -0.33 -11.32 -14.18
N LEU A 79 0.01 -10.11 -14.65
CA LEU A 79 -0.27 -9.70 -16.02
C LEU A 79 0.48 -10.54 -17.05
N ALA A 80 1.73 -10.93 -16.76
CA ALA A 80 2.48 -11.82 -17.63
C ALA A 80 1.82 -13.20 -17.72
N PHE A 81 1.45 -13.77 -16.57
CA PHE A 81 0.71 -15.03 -16.49
C PHE A 81 -0.63 -14.97 -17.23
N SER A 82 -1.44 -13.93 -16.99
CA SER A 82 -2.73 -13.76 -17.66
C SER A 82 -2.60 -13.67 -19.18
N LYS A 83 -1.54 -13.05 -19.70
CA LYS A 83 -1.27 -13.00 -21.14
C LYS A 83 -0.90 -14.37 -21.71
N GLU A 84 -0.16 -15.19 -20.97
CA GLU A 84 0.15 -16.56 -21.37
C GLU A 84 -1.13 -17.41 -21.44
N MET A 85 -2.01 -17.29 -20.44
CA MET A 85 -3.31 -17.96 -20.45
C MET A 85 -4.17 -17.51 -21.64
N ASP A 86 -4.20 -16.20 -21.93
CA ASP A 86 -4.93 -15.65 -23.05
C ASP A 86 -4.44 -16.16 -24.41
N ALA A 87 -3.14 -16.45 -24.57
CA ALA A 87 -2.58 -16.96 -25.82
C ALA A 87 -3.04 -18.40 -26.15
N GLY A 88 -3.40 -19.19 -25.13
CA GLY A 88 -3.91 -20.55 -25.29
C GLY A 88 -5.43 -20.66 -25.45
N ASN A 89 -6.15 -19.54 -25.32
CA ASN A 89 -7.60 -19.52 -25.29
C ASN A 89 -8.26 -19.62 -26.68
N GLY A 90 -9.40 -20.29 -26.75
CA GLY A 90 -10.24 -20.35 -27.95
C GLY A 90 -11.07 -19.07 -28.15
N GLU A 91 -11.72 -18.97 -29.32
CA GLU A 91 -12.58 -17.84 -29.65
C GLU A 91 -13.72 -17.69 -28.62
N GLY A 92 -14.02 -16.44 -28.22
CA GLY A 92 -15.10 -16.12 -27.30
C GLY A 92 -14.76 -16.25 -25.81
N VAL A 93 -13.55 -16.70 -25.44
CA VAL A 93 -13.10 -16.71 -24.05
C VAL A 93 -12.68 -15.29 -23.62
N PRO A 94 -13.16 -14.77 -22.47
CA PRO A 94 -12.74 -13.47 -21.97
C PRO A 94 -11.24 -13.40 -21.69
N SER A 95 -10.60 -12.30 -22.09
CA SER A 95 -9.18 -12.05 -21.79
C SER A 95 -8.96 -11.76 -20.31
N GLN A 96 -8.16 -12.59 -19.65
CA GLN A 96 -7.75 -12.39 -18.26
C GLN A 96 -6.89 -11.13 -18.13
N ALA A 97 -5.99 -10.86 -19.08
CA ALA A 97 -5.13 -9.68 -19.02
C ALA A 97 -5.93 -8.38 -19.11
N VAL A 98 -6.97 -8.35 -19.96
CA VAL A 98 -7.90 -7.21 -20.05
C VAL A 98 -8.71 -7.06 -18.76
N ALA A 99 -9.28 -8.15 -18.25
CA ALA A 99 -10.06 -8.13 -17.02
C ALA A 99 -9.23 -7.67 -15.81
N LEU A 100 -7.99 -8.15 -15.67
CA LEU A 100 -7.04 -7.74 -14.64
C LEU A 100 -6.73 -6.25 -14.69
N ARG A 101 -6.40 -5.74 -15.89
CA ARG A 101 -6.13 -4.31 -16.09
C ARG A 101 -7.34 -3.45 -15.71
N ASP A 102 -8.52 -3.85 -16.13
CA ASP A 102 -9.74 -3.07 -15.91
C ASP A 102 -10.15 -3.10 -14.44
N MET A 103 -10.00 -4.24 -13.76
CA MET A 103 -10.17 -4.35 -12.31
C MET A 103 -9.22 -3.42 -11.56
N GLN A 104 -7.92 -3.40 -11.91
CA GLN A 104 -6.94 -2.53 -11.27
C GLN A 104 -7.26 -1.03 -11.46
N ARG A 105 -7.68 -0.64 -12.66
CA ARG A 105 -8.11 0.75 -12.93
C ARG A 105 -9.35 1.15 -12.12
N ALA A 106 -10.32 0.26 -12.00
CA ALA A 106 -11.50 0.49 -11.18
C ALA A 106 -11.14 0.59 -9.69
N TRP A 107 -10.24 -0.27 -9.22
CA TRP A 107 -9.74 -0.24 -7.85
C TRP A 107 -9.08 1.09 -7.49
N ILE A 108 -8.26 1.68 -8.37
CA ILE A 108 -7.65 3.00 -8.14
C ILE A 108 -8.73 4.05 -7.84
N GLY A 109 -9.81 4.06 -8.64
CA GLY A 109 -10.94 4.97 -8.42
C GLY A 109 -11.66 4.71 -7.09
N TYR A 110 -11.84 3.45 -6.71
CA TYR A 110 -12.41 3.07 -5.42
C TYR A 110 -11.53 3.52 -4.24
N ARG A 111 -10.22 3.23 -4.28
CA ARG A 111 -9.24 3.63 -3.27
C ARG A 111 -9.26 5.13 -3.06
N ASP A 112 -9.16 5.89 -4.15
CA ASP A 112 -9.08 7.35 -4.07
C ASP A 112 -10.39 7.95 -3.53
N ALA A 113 -11.55 7.40 -3.93
CA ALA A 113 -12.84 7.81 -3.39
C ALA A 113 -12.99 7.46 -1.91
N LYS A 114 -12.58 6.25 -1.50
CA LYS A 114 -12.62 5.78 -0.11
C LYS A 114 -11.72 6.63 0.79
N CYS A 115 -10.48 6.88 0.40
CA CYS A 115 -9.56 7.70 1.19
C CYS A 115 -9.91 9.19 1.13
N GLY A 116 -10.58 9.65 0.07
CA GLY A 116 -11.21 10.97 0.03
C GLY A 116 -12.37 11.10 1.01
N PHE A 117 -13.22 10.07 1.13
CA PHE A 117 -14.26 10.00 2.14
C PHE A 117 -13.64 9.98 3.55
N GLU A 118 -12.60 9.17 3.79
CA GLU A 118 -11.87 9.15 5.06
C GLU A 118 -11.42 10.56 5.47
N ARG A 119 -10.76 11.28 4.55
CA ARG A 119 -10.37 12.68 4.78
C ARG A 119 -11.54 13.57 5.21
N SER A 120 -12.70 13.38 4.59
CA SER A 120 -13.88 14.22 4.84
C SER A 120 -14.39 14.12 6.29
N GLN A 121 -14.18 12.98 6.95
CA GLN A 121 -14.58 12.74 8.34
C GLN A 121 -13.83 13.63 9.34
N TRP A 122 -12.67 14.16 8.96
CA TRP A 122 -11.80 14.98 9.82
C TRP A 122 -12.00 16.49 9.67
N GLY A 123 -12.75 16.95 8.67
CA GLY A 123 -12.95 18.37 8.40
C GLY A 123 -11.63 19.14 8.22
N ARG A 124 -11.35 20.08 9.13
CA ARG A 124 -10.08 20.87 9.17
C ARG A 124 -9.09 20.37 10.22
N GLY A 125 -9.35 19.24 10.88
CA GLY A 125 -8.49 18.67 11.90
C GLY A 125 -7.16 18.16 11.34
N SER A 126 -6.08 18.26 12.13
CA SER A 126 -4.75 17.81 11.70
C SER A 126 -4.70 16.31 11.46
N GLY A 127 -5.51 15.51 12.16
CA GLY A 127 -5.60 14.06 11.98
C GLY A 127 -6.03 13.57 10.59
N ALA A 128 -6.52 14.46 9.72
CA ALA A 128 -6.82 14.14 8.33
C ALA A 128 -5.60 13.62 7.55
N GLY A 129 -4.40 14.11 7.86
CA GLY A 129 -3.14 13.66 7.23
C GLY A 129 -2.87 12.17 7.46
N PRO A 130 -2.66 11.73 8.72
CA PRO A 130 -2.37 10.33 9.02
C PRO A 130 -3.55 9.42 8.69
N ALA A 131 -4.80 9.86 8.82
CA ALA A 131 -5.96 9.05 8.46
C ALA A 131 -5.98 8.69 6.96
N VAL A 132 -5.70 9.66 6.08
CA VAL A 132 -5.59 9.40 4.64
C VAL A 132 -4.40 8.50 4.32
N ALA A 133 -3.25 8.72 4.96
CA ALA A 133 -2.07 7.89 4.77
C ALA A 133 -2.32 6.42 5.19
N ALA A 134 -2.98 6.21 6.33
CA ALA A 134 -3.39 4.89 6.80
C ALA A 134 -4.37 4.22 5.84
N CYS A 135 -5.37 4.95 5.34
CA CYS A 135 -6.30 4.42 4.34
C CYS A 135 -5.56 3.97 3.07
N LEU A 136 -4.69 4.81 2.51
CA LEU A 136 -3.92 4.47 1.31
C LEU A 136 -3.04 3.25 1.53
N MET A 137 -2.37 3.16 2.68
CA MET A 137 -1.56 2.00 3.08
C MET A 137 -2.41 0.72 3.12
N GLN A 138 -3.53 0.74 3.83
CA GLN A 138 -4.41 -0.42 3.98
C GLN A 138 -4.99 -0.90 2.65
N GLU A 139 -5.52 0.01 1.83
CA GLU A 139 -6.10 -0.36 0.53
C GLU A 139 -5.05 -0.92 -0.42
N THR A 140 -3.84 -0.35 -0.42
CA THR A 140 -2.75 -0.80 -1.30
C THR A 140 -2.26 -2.18 -0.87
N ALA A 141 -2.11 -2.42 0.43
CA ALA A 141 -1.74 -3.72 0.97
C ALA A 141 -2.79 -4.81 0.66
N GLN A 142 -4.07 -4.50 0.88
CA GLN A 142 -5.18 -5.41 0.58
C GLN A 142 -5.23 -5.75 -0.92
N GLN A 143 -5.02 -4.77 -1.79
CA GLN A 143 -5.00 -5.01 -3.22
C GLN A 143 -3.78 -5.84 -3.64
N ALA A 144 -2.62 -5.62 -3.02
CA ALA A 144 -1.45 -6.48 -3.23
C ALA A 144 -1.76 -7.94 -2.84
N ARG A 145 -2.48 -8.17 -1.74
CA ARG A 145 -2.98 -9.50 -1.36
C ARG A 145 -3.90 -10.11 -2.41
N VAL A 146 -4.90 -9.35 -2.88
CA VAL A 146 -5.83 -9.80 -3.94
C VAL A 146 -5.06 -10.28 -5.18
N LEU A 147 -4.05 -9.52 -5.60
CA LEU A 147 -3.21 -9.90 -6.73
C LEU A 147 -2.37 -11.14 -6.45
N LYS A 148 -1.74 -11.22 -5.26
CA LYS A 148 -0.94 -12.39 -4.86
C LYS A 148 -1.77 -13.66 -4.82
N SER A 149 -3.01 -13.59 -4.32
CA SER A 149 -3.93 -14.73 -4.27
C SER A 149 -4.40 -15.22 -5.65
N ALA A 150 -4.23 -14.41 -6.70
CA ALA A 150 -4.59 -14.78 -8.06
C ALA A 150 -3.40 -15.34 -8.87
N LEU A 151 -2.18 -15.30 -8.32
CA LEU A 151 -1.03 -15.96 -8.93
C LEU A 151 -1.14 -17.49 -8.79
N PRO A 152 -0.65 -18.26 -9.78
CA PRO A 152 -0.51 -19.70 -9.63
C PRO A 152 0.51 -20.05 -8.52
N GLU A 153 0.28 -21.15 -7.80
CA GLU A 153 1.20 -21.68 -6.77
C GLU A 153 2.53 -22.17 -7.34
#